data_AF-A0A355B589-F1
#
_entry.id   AF-A0A355B589-F1
#
_cell.length_a   1.000
_cell.length_b   1.000
_cell.length_c   1.000
_cell.angle_alpha   90.00
_cell.angle_beta   90.00
_cell.angle_gamma   90.00
#
_symmetry.space_group_name_H-M   'P 1'
#
loop_
_entity.id
_entity.type
_entity.pdbx_description
1 polymer ?
#
loop_
_entity_poly.entity_id
_entity_poly.type
_entity_poly.pdbx_seq_one_letter_code
_entity_poly.pdbx_strand_id
1 'polypeptide(L)'
;REIDRLLPPMIESAKILQRKNPEMLFLVSEAEALPEGTVRSRMPPGGGFVRIVRGRAHEVIRAADAAAVASGTATLETGLLGTPLSVLYASDFFTHLIVKYFLIQVDYISLVNLLAGKEVAPELYQGQVRGGKIADTLAPLLEDPGARERQTREFDRIRESLDAADPYERAASHIRRLLDAPQ
;
A
#
# COMPACT_ATOMS: atom_id res chain seq x y z
N ARG A 1 10.03 13.84 2.75
CA ARG A 1 10.63 13.26 1.53
C ARG A 1 9.64 12.37 0.80
N GLU A 2 9.10 11.31 1.43
CA GLU A 2 8.10 10.45 0.78
C GLU A 2 6.76 11.16 0.55
N ILE A 3 6.22 11.85 1.56
CA ILE A 3 4.99 12.68 1.43
C ILE A 3 5.13 13.68 0.28
N ASP A 4 6.27 14.36 0.19
CA ASP A 4 6.53 15.37 -0.85
C ASP A 4 6.53 14.78 -2.27
N ARG A 5 6.70 13.46 -2.41
CA ARG A 5 6.75 12.75 -3.70
C ARG A 5 5.47 12.04 -4.06
N LEU A 6 4.81 11.44 -3.07
CA LEU A 6 3.60 10.66 -3.27
C LEU A 6 2.34 11.51 -3.21
N LEU A 7 2.30 12.53 -2.33
CA LEU A 7 1.10 13.34 -2.16
C LEU A 7 0.73 14.09 -3.46
N PRO A 8 1.64 14.76 -4.19
CA PRO A 8 1.27 15.43 -5.43
C PRO A 8 0.61 14.53 -6.49
N PRO A 9 1.19 13.38 -6.90
CA PRO A 9 0.56 12.50 -7.87
C PRO A 9 -0.71 11.81 -7.32
N MET A 10 -0.81 11.53 -6.01
CA MET A 10 -2.07 11.04 -5.41
C MET A 10 -3.20 12.09 -5.51
N ILE A 11 -2.90 13.37 -5.31
CA ILE A 11 -3.91 14.43 -5.45
C ILE A 11 -4.29 14.64 -6.92
N GLU A 12 -3.33 14.50 -7.84
CA GLU A 12 -3.61 14.53 -9.28
C GLU A 12 -4.55 13.38 -9.69
N SER A 13 -4.32 12.15 -9.20
CA SER A 13 -5.21 11.02 -9.47
C SER A 13 -6.60 11.22 -8.88
N ALA A 14 -6.69 11.74 -7.66
CA ALA A 14 -7.96 12.08 -7.02
C ALA A 14 -8.77 13.09 -7.86
N LYS A 15 -8.12 14.12 -8.42
CA LYS A 15 -8.79 15.07 -9.34
C LYS A 15 -9.29 14.40 -10.62
N ILE A 16 -8.52 13.48 -11.19
CA ILE A 16 -8.92 12.74 -12.40
C ILE A 16 -10.16 11.88 -12.11
N LEU A 17 -10.15 11.15 -11.00
CA LEU A 17 -11.25 10.29 -10.58
C LEU A 17 -12.50 11.12 -10.20
N GLN A 18 -12.33 12.24 -9.49
CA GLN A 18 -13.43 13.15 -9.15
C GLN A 18 -14.11 13.73 -10.40
N ARG A 19 -13.37 14.02 -11.47
CA ARG A 19 -13.98 14.49 -12.73
C ARG A 19 -14.82 13.41 -13.40
N LYS A 20 -14.47 12.12 -13.23
CA LYS A 20 -15.25 11.00 -13.75
C LYS A 20 -16.50 10.74 -12.89
N ASN A 21 -16.37 10.86 -11.58
CA ASN A 21 -17.47 10.72 -10.64
C ASN A 21 -17.37 11.78 -9.52
N PRO A 22 -18.17 12.87 -9.59
CA PRO A 22 -18.14 13.95 -8.61
C PRO A 22 -18.55 13.55 -7.18
N GLU A 23 -19.27 12.43 -7.02
CA GLU A 23 -19.72 11.93 -5.72
C GLU A 23 -18.61 11.19 -4.95
N MET A 24 -17.46 10.91 -5.58
CA MET A 24 -16.33 10.25 -4.92
C MET A 24 -15.76 11.11 -3.79
N LEU A 25 -15.56 10.48 -2.64
CA LEU A 25 -14.92 11.08 -1.47
C LEU A 25 -13.47 10.63 -1.38
N PHE A 26 -12.58 11.58 -1.10
CA PHE A 26 -11.15 11.33 -1.00
C PHE A 26 -10.67 11.67 0.40
N LEU A 27 -9.95 10.73 1.00
CA LEU A 27 -9.39 10.86 2.33
C LEU A 27 -7.88 10.62 2.31
N VAL A 28 -7.16 11.35 3.14
CA VAL A 28 -5.75 11.08 3.46
C VAL A 28 -5.64 10.92 4.97
N SER A 29 -5.08 9.79 5.39
CA SER A 29 -4.75 9.58 6.80
C SER A 29 -3.40 10.21 7.13
N GLU A 30 -3.39 11.19 8.04
CA GLU A 30 -2.17 11.73 8.63
C GLU A 30 -1.77 10.87 9.84
N ALA A 31 -0.54 10.36 9.85
CA ALA A 31 -0.02 9.57 10.96
C ALA A 31 0.22 10.44 12.20
N GLU A 32 -0.08 9.92 13.40
CA GLU A 32 0.13 10.63 14.67
C GLU A 32 1.61 10.97 14.93
N ALA A 33 2.51 10.13 14.43
CA ALA A 33 3.95 10.36 14.52
C ALA A 33 4.42 11.61 13.75
N LEU A 34 3.61 12.13 12.83
CA LEU A 34 3.93 13.37 12.10
C LEU A 34 3.43 14.59 12.89
N PRO A 35 4.15 15.73 12.86
CA PRO A 35 3.62 16.99 13.39
C PRO A 35 2.25 17.30 12.78
N GLU A 36 1.32 17.79 13.58
CA GLU A 36 -0.04 18.11 13.14
C GLU A 36 -0.03 19.10 11.97
N GLY A 37 -0.83 18.82 10.93
CA GLY A 37 -0.91 19.67 9.74
C GLY A 37 0.26 19.48 8.77
N THR A 38 1.07 18.44 8.95
CA THR A 38 2.14 18.03 8.02
C THR A 38 1.62 17.78 6.61
N VAL A 39 0.50 17.06 6.48
CA VAL A 39 -0.13 16.77 5.18
C VAL A 39 -0.74 18.04 4.61
N ARG A 40 -1.38 18.86 5.46
CA ARG A 40 -2.03 20.10 5.04
C ARG A 40 -1.03 21.12 4.50
N SER A 41 0.12 21.27 5.16
CA SER A 41 1.18 22.20 4.73
C SER A 41 1.88 21.77 3.43
N ARG A 42 1.83 20.47 3.09
CA ARG A 42 2.40 19.91 1.85
C ARG A 42 1.37 19.67 0.76
N MET A 43 0.10 19.99 1.03
CA MET A 43 -0.99 19.78 0.10
C MET A 43 -0.75 20.62 -1.16
N PRO A 44 -0.68 20.01 -2.36
CA PRO A 44 -0.53 20.78 -3.59
C PRO A 44 -1.77 21.63 -3.87
N PRO A 45 -1.64 22.69 -4.69
CA PRO A 45 -2.77 23.50 -5.13
C PRO A 45 -3.92 22.65 -5.68
N GLY A 46 -5.14 22.97 -5.24
CA GLY A 46 -6.35 22.25 -5.62
C GLY A 46 -6.57 20.91 -4.91
N GLY A 47 -5.81 20.57 -3.87
CA GLY A 47 -6.08 19.42 -2.99
C GLY A 47 -7.10 19.67 -1.88
N GLY A 48 -7.72 20.86 -1.83
CA GLY A 48 -8.62 21.27 -0.73
C GLY A 48 -9.91 20.44 -0.60
N PHE A 49 -10.29 19.67 -1.61
CA PHE A 49 -11.44 18.77 -1.57
C PHE A 49 -11.16 17.45 -0.82
N VAL A 50 -9.88 17.15 -0.56
CA VAL A 50 -9.46 15.93 0.15
C VAL A 50 -9.57 16.14 1.65
N ARG A 51 -10.25 15.21 2.32
CA ARG A 51 -10.42 15.23 3.78
C ARG A 51 -9.18 14.63 4.44
N ILE A 52 -8.61 15.33 5.40
CA ILE A 52 -7.48 14.83 6.19
C ILE A 52 -8.03 14.28 7.50
N VAL A 53 -7.73 13.02 7.81
CA VAL A 53 -8.10 12.36 9.07
C VAL A 53 -6.82 11.99 9.78
N ARG A 54 -6.68 12.34 11.06
CA ARG A 54 -5.46 12.07 11.82
C ARG A 54 -5.63 10.85 12.72
N GLY A 55 -4.60 9.99 12.76
CA GLY A 55 -4.50 8.85 13.69
C GLY A 55 -5.49 7.70 13.49
N ARG A 56 -6.28 7.71 12.42
CA ARG A 56 -7.32 6.70 12.18
C ARG A 56 -7.08 5.94 10.87
N ALA A 57 -5.83 5.61 10.57
CA ALA A 57 -5.44 5.01 9.29
C ALA A 57 -6.23 3.74 8.96
N HIS A 58 -6.31 2.80 9.90
CA HIS A 58 -7.06 1.54 9.68
C HIS A 58 -8.55 1.75 9.47
N GLU A 59 -9.14 2.77 10.11
CA GLU A 59 -10.57 3.07 9.95
C GLU A 59 -10.85 3.71 8.60
N VAL A 60 -9.97 4.63 8.17
CA VAL A 60 -10.03 5.22 6.83
C VAL A 60 -9.87 4.13 5.76
N ILE A 61 -8.92 3.21 5.96
CA ILE A 61 -8.69 2.09 5.04
C ILE A 61 -9.93 1.19 4.97
N ARG A 62 -10.46 0.73 6.11
CA ARG A 62 -11.64 -0.16 6.14
C ARG A 62 -12.88 0.45 5.51
N ALA A 63 -13.02 1.78 5.55
CA ALA A 63 -14.15 2.48 4.97
C ALA A 63 -13.98 2.81 3.47
N ALA A 64 -12.79 2.59 2.90
CA ALA A 64 -12.48 2.95 1.52
C ALA A 64 -12.84 1.80 0.55
N ASP A 65 -13.35 2.15 -0.63
CA ASP A 65 -13.59 1.19 -1.72
C ASP A 65 -12.28 0.74 -2.40
N ALA A 66 -11.28 1.61 -2.43
CA ALA A 66 -9.92 1.32 -2.87
C ALA A 66 -8.91 2.30 -2.25
N ALA A 67 -7.65 1.91 -2.14
CA ALA A 67 -6.58 2.72 -1.57
C ALA A 67 -5.34 2.82 -2.46
N ALA A 68 -4.77 4.03 -2.56
CA ALA A 68 -3.41 4.23 -3.07
C ALA A 68 -2.45 4.19 -1.88
N VAL A 69 -1.57 3.19 -1.83
CA VAL A 69 -0.79 2.91 -0.61
C VAL A 69 0.69 3.03 -0.91
N ALA A 70 1.41 3.81 -0.10
CA ALA A 70 2.87 3.84 -0.14
C ALA A 70 3.45 2.46 0.18
N SER A 71 4.52 2.07 -0.50
CA SER A 71 5.19 0.79 -0.27
C SER A 71 5.61 0.58 1.19
N GLY A 72 5.52 -0.65 1.68
CA GLY A 72 5.93 -1.02 3.05
C GLY A 72 4.87 -1.87 3.74
N THR A 73 4.91 -1.89 5.08
CA THR A 73 3.96 -2.67 5.90
C THR A 73 2.52 -2.23 5.71
N ALA A 74 2.29 -0.96 5.36
CA ALA A 74 0.97 -0.41 5.04
C ALA A 74 0.27 -1.17 3.91
N THR A 75 1.02 -1.74 2.95
CA THR A 75 0.43 -2.55 1.86
C THR A 75 -0.18 -3.84 2.40
N LEU A 76 0.53 -4.53 3.29
CA LEU A 76 0.04 -5.75 3.93
C LEU A 76 -1.11 -5.45 4.88
N GLU A 77 -0.99 -4.43 5.73
CA GLU A 77 -2.08 -4.00 6.62
C GLU A 77 -3.35 -3.68 5.83
N THR A 78 -3.23 -2.97 4.71
CA THR A 78 -4.37 -2.64 3.85
C THR A 78 -5.01 -3.90 3.26
N GLY A 79 -4.21 -4.82 2.74
CA GLY A 79 -4.71 -6.10 2.22
C GLY A 79 -5.40 -6.93 3.31
N LEU A 80 -4.81 -7.02 4.49
CA LEU A 80 -5.40 -7.74 5.64
C LEU A 80 -6.65 -7.07 6.20
N LEU A 81 -6.88 -5.79 5.94
CA LEU A 81 -8.14 -5.10 6.22
C LEU A 81 -9.21 -5.34 5.13
N GLY A 82 -8.86 -6.03 4.04
CA GLY A 82 -9.77 -6.38 2.96
C GLY A 82 -10.02 -5.24 1.96
N THR A 83 -9.23 -4.16 2.02
CA THR A 83 -9.41 -3.00 1.15
C THR A 83 -8.59 -3.18 -0.14
N PRO A 84 -9.22 -3.13 -1.32
CA PRO A 84 -8.51 -3.13 -2.59
C PRO A 84 -7.44 -2.02 -2.66
N LEU A 85 -6.28 -2.30 -3.25
CA LEU A 85 -5.18 -1.33 -3.28
C LEU A 85 -4.34 -1.32 -4.56
N SER A 86 -3.74 -0.17 -4.83
CA SER A 86 -2.62 0.01 -5.75
C SER A 86 -1.39 0.50 -4.97
N VAL A 87 -0.24 -0.10 -5.24
CA VAL A 87 1.00 0.16 -4.51
C VAL A 87 1.81 1.22 -5.22
N LEU A 88 2.26 2.23 -4.48
CA LEU A 88 3.05 3.34 -4.98
C LEU A 88 4.43 3.34 -4.36
N TYR A 89 5.46 3.40 -5.22
CA TYR A 89 6.85 3.38 -4.79
C TYR A 89 7.61 4.59 -5.34
N ALA A 90 7.94 5.56 -4.46
CA ALA A 90 8.68 6.77 -4.84
C ALA A 90 9.69 7.21 -3.77
N SER A 91 10.79 6.47 -3.61
CA SER A 91 11.82 6.75 -2.59
C SER A 91 13.25 6.74 -3.16
N ASP A 92 14.11 7.61 -2.61
CA ASP A 92 15.57 7.68 -2.84
C ASP A 92 16.34 6.80 -1.85
N PHE A 93 15.71 6.40 -0.74
CA PHE A 93 16.41 5.74 0.37
C PHE A 93 16.91 4.33 0.01
N PHE A 94 16.33 3.73 -1.03
CA PHE A 94 16.73 2.43 -1.56
C PHE A 94 17.82 2.56 -2.62
N THR A 95 18.91 3.21 -2.25
CA THR A 95 20.12 3.28 -3.07
C THR A 95 20.86 1.95 -2.99
N HIS A 96 21.15 1.38 -4.15
CA HIS A 96 22.05 0.24 -4.39
C HIS A 96 21.64 -1.13 -3.83
N LEU A 97 21.21 -1.29 -2.57
CA LEU A 97 21.07 -2.62 -1.96
C LEU A 97 19.87 -3.43 -2.50
N ILE A 98 18.68 -2.83 -2.58
CA ILE A 98 17.51 -3.49 -3.18
C ILE A 98 17.69 -3.65 -4.69
N VAL A 99 18.24 -2.66 -5.39
CA VAL A 99 18.48 -2.75 -6.85
C VAL A 99 19.52 -3.84 -7.18
N LYS A 100 20.59 -3.95 -6.40
CA LYS A 100 21.69 -4.91 -6.63
C LYS A 100 21.35 -6.33 -6.23
N TYR A 101 20.53 -6.53 -5.18
CA TYR A 101 20.28 -7.87 -4.63
C TYR A 101 18.83 -8.33 -4.77
N PHE A 102 17.84 -7.46 -4.59
CA PHE A 102 16.44 -7.87 -4.56
C PHE A 102 15.76 -7.75 -5.93
N LEU A 103 15.90 -6.64 -6.67
CA LEU A 103 15.25 -6.49 -7.99
C LEU A 103 15.75 -7.48 -9.06
N ILE A 104 16.89 -8.14 -8.84
CA ILE A 104 17.41 -9.20 -9.71
C ILE A 104 16.83 -10.58 -9.32
N GLN A 105 16.32 -10.73 -8.08
CA GLN A 105 15.91 -12.03 -7.51
C GLN A 105 14.42 -12.13 -7.17
N VAL A 106 13.68 -11.02 -7.05
CA VAL A 106 12.25 -11.02 -6.74
C VAL A 106 11.46 -10.22 -7.77
N ASP A 107 10.38 -10.83 -8.25
CA ASP A 107 9.49 -10.26 -9.28
C ASP A 107 8.59 -9.13 -8.74
N TYR A 108 8.51 -8.97 -7.41
CA TYR A 108 7.60 -8.03 -6.73
C TYR A 108 8.30 -7.31 -5.56
N ILE A 109 7.85 -6.09 -5.23
CA ILE A 109 8.37 -5.32 -4.08
C ILE A 109 7.35 -5.29 -2.94
N SER A 110 6.06 -5.19 -3.24
CA SER A 110 5.03 -5.11 -2.21
C SER A 110 4.88 -6.42 -1.45
N LEU A 111 4.63 -6.33 -0.14
CA LEU A 111 4.45 -7.51 0.69
C LEU A 111 3.25 -8.36 0.24
N VAL A 112 2.18 -7.73 -0.25
CA VAL A 112 1.00 -8.44 -0.74
C VAL A 112 1.31 -9.29 -1.98
N ASN A 113 2.09 -8.77 -2.94
CA ASN A 113 2.46 -9.54 -4.13
C ASN A 113 3.56 -10.58 -3.83
N LEU A 114 4.51 -10.23 -2.95
CA LEU A 114 5.54 -11.16 -2.49
C LEU A 114 4.93 -12.38 -1.80
N LEU A 115 3.96 -12.18 -0.91
CA LEU A 115 3.27 -13.28 -0.22
C LEU A 115 2.35 -14.07 -1.16
N ALA A 116 1.76 -13.42 -2.15
CA ALA A 116 0.94 -14.10 -3.16
C ALA A 116 1.77 -14.87 -4.20
N GLY A 117 3.05 -14.55 -4.36
CA GLY A 117 3.91 -15.08 -5.42
C GLY A 117 3.46 -14.68 -6.84
N LYS A 118 2.60 -13.66 -6.95
CA LYS A 118 2.06 -13.14 -8.21
C LYS A 118 1.60 -11.69 -8.04
N GLU A 119 1.38 -10.99 -9.16
CA GLU A 119 0.81 -9.64 -9.13
C GLU A 119 -0.67 -9.69 -8.75
N VAL A 120 -0.96 -9.37 -7.48
CA VAL A 120 -2.32 -9.24 -6.93
C VAL A 120 -2.74 -7.77 -6.88
N ALA A 121 -1.81 -6.88 -6.56
CA ALA A 121 -2.00 -5.45 -6.56
C ALA A 121 -1.07 -4.77 -7.57
N PRO A 122 -1.58 -3.86 -8.42
CA PRO A 122 -0.75 -3.15 -9.37
C PRO A 122 0.29 -2.28 -8.65
N GLU A 123 1.55 -2.43 -9.03
CA GLU A 123 2.68 -1.68 -8.47
C GLU A 123 3.17 -0.60 -9.44
N LEU A 124 3.20 0.65 -8.99
CA LEU A 124 3.73 1.77 -9.75
C LEU A 124 5.09 2.19 -9.19
N TYR A 125 6.13 2.11 -10.02
CA TYR A 125 7.51 2.38 -9.63
C TYR A 125 8.01 3.73 -10.14
N GLN A 126 8.58 4.53 -9.23
CA GLN A 126 9.36 5.72 -9.51
C GLN A 126 8.68 6.64 -10.53
N GLY A 127 9.19 6.69 -11.77
CA GLY A 127 8.63 7.51 -12.85
C GLY A 127 7.21 7.13 -13.28
N GLN A 128 6.70 5.96 -12.89
CA GLN A 128 5.31 5.54 -13.11
C GLN A 128 4.34 6.14 -12.09
N VAL A 129 4.83 6.65 -10.95
CA VAL A 129 4.00 7.28 -9.92
C VAL A 129 3.56 8.68 -10.39
N ARG A 130 2.56 8.68 -11.27
CA ARG A 130 1.95 9.87 -11.89
C ARG A 130 0.45 9.80 -11.72
N GLY A 131 -0.23 10.94 -11.59
CA GLY A 131 -1.66 10.95 -11.28
C GLY A 131 -2.51 10.15 -12.25
N GLY A 132 -2.25 10.27 -13.56
CA GLY A 132 -2.93 9.46 -14.57
C GLY A 132 -2.76 7.95 -14.36
N LYS A 133 -1.53 7.49 -14.10
CA LYS A 133 -1.25 6.06 -13.88
C LYS A 133 -1.86 5.54 -12.58
N ILE A 134 -1.85 6.33 -11.52
CA ILE A 134 -2.52 5.99 -10.26
C ILE A 134 -4.04 5.91 -10.48
N ALA A 135 -4.61 6.84 -11.24
CA ALA A 135 -6.05 6.80 -11.57
C ALA A 135 -6.39 5.56 -12.42
N ASP A 136 -5.53 5.19 -13.38
CA ASP A 136 -5.71 4.01 -14.22
C ASP A 136 -5.66 2.71 -13.40
N THR A 137 -4.83 2.62 -12.36
CA THR A 137 -4.76 1.43 -11.50
C THR A 137 -5.92 1.35 -10.50
N LEU A 138 -6.41 2.50 -10.02
CA LEU A 138 -7.53 2.55 -9.08
C LEU A 138 -8.89 2.44 -9.75
N ALA A 139 -9.07 2.94 -10.99
CA ALA A 139 -10.36 2.97 -11.65
C ALA A 139 -11.03 1.58 -11.76
N PRO A 140 -10.32 0.50 -12.16
CA PRO A 140 -10.92 -0.84 -12.16
C PRO A 140 -11.36 -1.28 -10.75
N LEU A 141 -10.59 -0.95 -9.71
CA LEU A 141 -10.96 -1.29 -8.33
C LEU A 141 -12.19 -0.49 -7.88
N LEU A 142 -12.38 0.73 -8.35
CA LEU A 142 -13.55 1.55 -7.99
C LEU A 142 -14.80 1.17 -8.81
N GLU A 143 -14.63 0.81 -10.08
CA GLU A 143 -15.72 0.69 -11.06
C GLU A 143 -16.14 -0.77 -11.35
N ASP A 144 -15.23 -1.75 -11.24
CA ASP A 144 -15.50 -3.17 -11.51
C ASP A 144 -15.58 -3.98 -10.20
N PRO A 145 -16.79 -4.41 -9.77
CA PRO A 145 -16.95 -5.29 -8.61
C PRO A 145 -16.14 -6.59 -8.72
N GLY A 146 -15.99 -7.13 -9.93
CA GLY A 146 -15.21 -8.34 -10.17
C GLY A 146 -13.71 -8.12 -9.96
N ALA A 147 -13.18 -6.93 -10.31
CA ALA A 147 -11.79 -6.59 -10.03
C ALA A 147 -11.52 -6.50 -8.52
N ARG A 148 -12.41 -5.86 -7.77
CA ARG A 148 -12.33 -5.85 -6.30
C ARG A 148 -12.35 -7.25 -5.73
N GLU A 149 -13.35 -8.04 -6.10
CA GLU A 149 -13.54 -9.37 -5.55
C GLU A 149 -12.36 -10.30 -5.84
N ARG A 150 -11.77 -10.23 -7.04
CA ARG A 150 -10.55 -10.98 -7.37
C ARG A 150 -9.42 -10.61 -6.43
N GLN A 151 -9.19 -9.32 -6.20
CA GLN A 151 -8.10 -8.85 -5.36
C GLN A 151 -8.32 -9.19 -3.88
N THR A 152 -9.53 -8.97 -3.35
CA THR A 152 -9.84 -9.26 -1.94
C THR A 152 -9.78 -10.75 -1.63
N ARG A 153 -10.18 -11.62 -2.55
CA ARG A 153 -10.03 -13.09 -2.40
C ARG A 153 -8.57 -13.52 -2.27
N GLU A 154 -7.65 -12.86 -2.98
CA GLU A 154 -6.21 -13.14 -2.81
C GLU A 154 -5.72 -12.63 -1.44
N PHE A 155 -6.23 -11.50 -0.95
CA PHE A 155 -5.92 -11.04 0.41
C PHE A 155 -6.43 -11.99 1.49
N ASP A 156 -7.60 -12.61 1.30
CA ASP A 156 -8.11 -13.63 2.21
C ASP A 156 -7.18 -14.85 2.27
N ARG A 157 -6.69 -15.32 1.12
CA ARG A 157 -5.69 -16.40 1.07
C ARG A 157 -4.38 -16.02 1.76
N ILE A 158 -3.92 -14.78 1.59
CA ILE A 158 -2.75 -14.28 2.32
C ILE A 158 -3.01 -14.33 3.82
N ARG A 159 -4.18 -13.87 4.29
CA ARG A 159 -4.56 -13.93 5.72
C ARG A 159 -4.55 -15.37 6.24
N GLU A 160 -5.21 -16.29 5.55
CA GLU A 160 -5.24 -17.72 5.91
C GLU A 160 -3.82 -18.31 5.99
N SER A 161 -2.94 -17.96 5.05
CA SER A 161 -1.55 -18.44 5.04
C SER A 161 -0.74 -17.94 6.24
N LEU A 162 -1.04 -16.74 6.73
CA LEU A 162 -0.39 -16.15 7.90
C LEU A 162 -0.95 -16.73 9.21
N ASP A 163 -2.26 -16.97 9.28
CA ASP A 163 -2.92 -17.57 10.45
C ASP A 163 -2.54 -19.05 10.65
N ALA A 164 -2.28 -19.78 9.56
CA ALA A 164 -1.80 -21.16 9.60
C ALA A 164 -0.36 -21.28 10.12
N ALA A 165 0.41 -20.19 10.13
CA ALA A 165 1.76 -20.18 10.64
C ALA A 165 1.77 -19.72 12.11
N ASP A 166 2.25 -20.56 13.03
CA ASP A 166 2.60 -20.09 14.38
C ASP A 166 4.02 -19.51 14.35
N PRO A 167 4.18 -18.16 14.33
CA PRO A 167 5.50 -17.55 14.28
C PRO A 167 6.31 -17.81 15.55
N TYR A 168 5.64 -17.99 16.70
CA TYR A 168 6.28 -18.23 17.98
C TYR A 168 6.81 -19.66 18.06
N GLU A 169 6.01 -20.65 17.65
CA GLU A 169 6.45 -22.05 17.62
C GLU A 169 7.60 -22.26 16.62
N ARG A 170 7.53 -21.58 15.47
CA ARG A 170 8.63 -21.60 14.49
C ARG A 170 9.91 -20.97 15.04
N ALA A 171 9.80 -19.81 15.69
CA ALA A 171 10.93 -19.13 16.30
C ALA A 171 11.54 -19.97 17.43
N ALA A 172 10.70 -20.51 18.32
CA ALA A 172 11.09 -21.37 19.44
C ALA A 172 11.78 -22.64 18.93
N SER A 173 11.21 -23.31 17.92
CA SER A 173 11.81 -24.48 17.27
C SER A 173 13.19 -24.18 16.68
N HIS A 174 13.36 -23.00 16.07
CA HIS A 174 14.64 -22.60 15.48
C HIS A 174 15.70 -22.29 16.55
N ILE A 175 15.32 -21.56 17.60
CA ILE A 175 16.18 -21.29 18.76
C ILE A 175 16.61 -22.62 19.40
N ARG A 176 15.68 -23.55 19.59
CA ARG A 176 15.97 -24.86 20.18
C ARG A 176 16.99 -25.65 19.36
N ARG A 177 16.86 -25.67 18.02
CA ARG A 177 17.87 -26.31 17.16
C ARG A 177 19.26 -25.68 17.27
N LEU A 178 19.34 -24.36 17.45
CA LEU A 178 20.63 -23.68 17.62
C LEU A 178 21.27 -24.00 18.99
N LEU A 179 20.46 -24.20 20.02
CA LEU A 179 20.92 -24.60 21.35
C LEU A 179 21.32 -26.09 21.41
N ASP A 180 20.62 -26.94 20.65
CA ASP A 180 20.87 -28.40 20.59
C ASP A 180 21.97 -28.75 19.56
N ALA A 181 22.49 -27.79 18.80
CA ALA A 181 23.57 -28.01 17.85
C ALA A 181 24.89 -28.29 18.60
N PRO A 182 25.59 -29.40 18.33
CA PRO A 182 26.89 -29.65 18.94
C PRO A 182 27.88 -28.56 18.53
N GLN A 183 28.64 -28.06 19.51
CA GLN A 183 29.73 -27.09 19.34
C GLN A 183 30.83 -27.64 18.44
#